data_AF-A0A2I7KA72-F1
#
_entry.id   AF-A0A2I7KA72-F1
#
_cell.length_a   1.000
_cell.length_b   1.000
_cell.length_c   1.000
_cell.angle_alpha   90.00
_cell.angle_beta   90.00
_cell.angle_gamma   90.00
#
_symmetry.space_group_name_H-M   'P 1'
#
loop_
_entity.id
_entity.type
_entity.pdbx_description
1 polymer ?
#
loop_
_entity_poly.entity_id
_entity_poly.type
_entity_poly.pdbx_seq_one_letter_code
_entity_poly.pdbx_strand_id
1 'polypeptide(L)'
;MPRALRLLCLGLLCLLILLTTLWGAMALWYRLPVDNLWRTAAASGFAGLGLATLWAVIRGRALRGLSTFCLALAALIWWWSSLTPPAEAHWSPDVARQVTGTRDGDILTLTDVRNFDWSTPTEFTPRWETRSYDLSQLNSVDLFMSYWAGPEMAHMVVSFGFEEGAHIAWSVEVRRQVGGGFSPIADLFKTNTLVLIAADERDVVGTRTNARGEDVQLFRIDTDPDTARALLMQYVEAANRLAAQPQWYNSLTSNCTTVVMTMIRTIVQDVPLDWRVLANGYLPEYAHDQGVLAAGYSTEELRKRGSITARAQAQGITPDYSALIREGVPAPAPDPGP
;
A
#
# COMPACT_ATOMS: atom_id res chain seq x y z
N MET A 1 5.05 43.84 -18.41
CA MET A 1 4.07 42.87 -17.89
C MET A 1 2.92 43.62 -17.24
N PRO A 2 1.66 43.26 -17.49
CA PRO A 2 0.52 43.86 -16.81
C PRO A 2 0.61 43.60 -15.29
N ARG A 3 0.13 44.54 -14.47
CA ARG A 3 0.22 44.47 -12.99
C ARG A 3 -0.37 43.17 -12.44
N ALA A 4 -1.49 42.71 -13.02
CA ALA A 4 -2.12 41.45 -12.65
C ALA A 4 -1.21 40.23 -12.88
N LEU A 5 -0.54 40.15 -14.04
CA LEU A 5 0.40 39.06 -14.33
C LEU A 5 1.58 39.07 -13.36
N ARG A 6 2.10 40.25 -13.00
CA ARG A 6 3.19 40.36 -12.01
C ARG A 6 2.78 39.86 -10.62
N LEU A 7 1.57 40.20 -10.17
CA LEU A 7 1.03 39.73 -8.89
C LEU A 7 0.79 38.21 -8.91
N LEU A 8 0.27 37.67 -10.02
CA LEU A 8 0.09 36.23 -10.20
C LEU A 8 1.44 35.50 -10.12
N CYS A 9 2.44 35.94 -10.88
CA CYS A 9 3.78 35.33 -10.85
C CYS A 9 4.41 35.39 -9.45
N LEU A 10 4.26 36.51 -8.74
CA LEU A 10 4.73 36.65 -7.36
C LEU A 10 4.01 35.67 -6.42
N GLY A 11 2.68 35.54 -6.55
CA GLY A 11 1.88 34.61 -5.78
C GLY A 11 2.32 33.15 -6.01
N LEU A 12 2.51 32.76 -7.27
CA LEU A 12 3.00 31.41 -7.63
C LEU A 12 4.41 31.15 -7.09
N LEU A 13 5.31 32.13 -7.17
CA LEU A 13 6.66 32.01 -6.60
C LEU A 13 6.61 31.85 -5.08
N CYS A 14 5.81 32.65 -4.38
CA CYS A 14 5.63 32.52 -2.93
C CYS A 14 5.04 31.15 -2.55
N LEU A 15 4.05 30.67 -3.30
CA LEU A 15 3.47 29.34 -3.08
C LEU A 15 4.53 28.24 -3.28
N LEU A 16 5.34 28.32 -4.34
CA LEU A 16 6.41 27.36 -4.59
C LEU A 16 7.45 27.35 -3.47
N ILE A 17 7.89 28.53 -2.99
CA ILE A 17 8.82 28.63 -1.86
C ILE A 17 8.19 28.01 -0.62
N LEU A 18 6.91 28.28 -0.32
CA LEU A 18 6.21 27.73 0.84
C LEU A 18 6.15 26.20 0.78
N LEU A 19 5.73 25.63 -0.36
CA LEU A 19 5.61 24.17 -0.54
C LEU A 19 6.96 23.48 -0.44
N THR A 20 8.00 24.02 -1.09
CA THR A 20 9.37 23.45 -1.01
C THR A 20 9.99 23.63 0.38
N THR A 21 9.66 24.71 1.10
CA THR A 21 10.06 24.91 2.50
C THR A 21 9.43 23.85 3.40
N LEU A 22 8.12 23.64 3.27
CA LEU A 22 7.39 22.64 4.05
C LEU A 22 7.93 21.23 3.76
N TRP A 23 8.04 20.87 2.48
CA TRP A 23 8.61 19.58 2.07
C TRP A 23 10.02 19.38 2.62
N GLY A 24 10.89 20.39 2.49
CA GLY A 24 12.27 20.27 2.94
C GLY A 24 12.41 20.17 4.46
N ALA A 25 11.62 20.95 5.21
CA ALA A 25 11.58 20.84 6.67
C ALA A 25 11.11 19.46 7.13
N MET A 26 10.08 18.90 6.47
CA MET A 26 9.59 17.55 6.77
C MET A 26 10.59 16.46 6.38
N ALA A 27 11.29 16.60 5.25
CA ALA A 27 12.35 15.67 4.84
C ALA A 27 13.47 15.61 5.88
N LEU A 28 13.91 16.78 6.39
CA LEU A 28 14.90 16.86 7.46
C LEU A 28 14.36 16.26 8.77
N TRP A 29 13.12 16.59 9.15
CA TRP A 29 12.49 16.07 10.36
C TRP A 29 12.40 14.54 10.36
N TYR A 30 11.98 13.91 9.27
CA TYR A 30 11.79 12.46 9.25
C TYR A 30 13.08 11.68 9.00
N ARG A 31 14.04 12.23 8.23
CA ARG A 31 15.17 11.44 7.71
C ARG A 31 16.55 11.90 8.10
N LEU A 32 16.72 13.06 8.72
CA LEU A 32 18.06 13.49 9.11
C LEU A 32 18.60 12.52 10.19
N PRO A 33 19.73 11.82 9.96
CA PRO A 33 20.22 10.75 10.82
C PRO A 33 21.00 11.30 12.02
N VAL A 34 20.36 12.19 12.76
CA VAL A 34 20.86 12.82 13.99
C VAL A 34 19.78 12.74 15.05
N ASP A 35 20.16 13.06 16.29
CA ASP A 35 19.24 13.10 17.41
C ASP A 35 18.11 14.13 17.21
N ASN A 36 17.10 14.08 18.09
CA ASN A 36 15.92 14.93 17.95
C ASN A 36 16.24 16.42 18.04
N LEU A 37 17.25 16.83 18.80
CA LEU A 37 17.62 18.23 18.94
C LEU A 37 18.15 18.78 17.62
N TRP A 38 19.16 18.13 17.03
CA TRP A 38 19.76 18.58 15.78
C TRP A 38 18.80 18.48 14.59
N ARG A 39 17.94 17.48 14.60
CA ARG A 39 16.85 17.31 13.63
C ARG A 39 15.83 18.45 13.70
N THR A 40 15.41 18.82 14.91
CA THR A 40 14.52 19.98 15.14
C THR A 40 15.20 21.27 14.67
N ALA A 41 16.48 21.46 15.02
CA ALA A 41 17.25 22.63 14.64
C ALA A 41 17.40 22.75 13.12
N ALA A 42 17.72 21.66 12.42
CA ALA A 42 17.86 21.65 10.97
C ALA A 42 16.53 21.94 10.26
N ALA A 43 15.44 21.26 10.66
CA ALA A 43 14.11 21.48 10.10
C ALA A 43 13.63 22.92 10.34
N SER A 44 13.81 23.44 11.55
CA SER A 44 13.45 24.82 11.91
C SER A 44 14.32 25.86 11.19
N GLY A 45 15.62 25.57 11.02
CA GLY A 45 16.54 26.41 10.28
C GLY A 45 16.18 26.51 8.80
N PHE A 46 15.82 25.39 8.17
CA PHE A 46 15.35 25.37 6.79
C PHE A 46 14.01 26.10 6.64
N ALA A 47 13.08 25.91 7.57
CA ALA A 47 11.82 26.64 7.63
C ALA A 47 12.05 28.16 7.76
N GLY A 48 12.95 28.57 8.66
CA GLY A 48 13.35 29.96 8.85
C GLY A 48 13.98 30.58 7.60
N LEU A 49 14.83 29.84 6.88
CA LEU A 49 15.39 30.26 5.59
C LEU A 49 14.28 30.47 4.54
N GLY A 50 13.30 29.58 4.47
CA GLY A 50 12.14 29.72 3.60
C GLY A 50 11.31 30.97 3.91
N LEU A 51 10.99 31.20 5.19
CA LEU A 51 10.26 32.39 5.64
C LEU A 51 11.04 33.69 5.37
N ALA A 52 12.36 33.70 5.60
CA ALA A 52 13.22 34.84 5.29
C ALA A 52 13.25 35.12 3.77
N THR A 53 13.24 34.07 2.95
CA THR A 53 13.20 34.17 1.49
C THR A 53 11.87 34.72 1.00
N LEU A 54 10.74 34.23 1.54
CA LEU A 54 9.41 34.79 1.27
C LEU A 54 9.35 36.28 1.59
N TRP A 55 9.83 36.67 2.77
CA TRP A 55 9.88 38.07 3.17
C TRP A 55 10.75 38.92 2.24
N ALA A 56 11.93 38.42 1.86
CA ALA A 56 12.83 39.10 0.93
C ALA A 56 12.21 39.29 -0.47
N VAL A 57 11.50 38.28 -0.97
CA VAL A 57 10.78 38.32 -2.25
C VAL A 57 9.67 39.37 -2.23
N ILE A 58 8.84 39.40 -1.17
CA ILE A 58 7.77 40.38 -0.99
C ILE A 58 8.33 41.82 -0.87
N ARG A 59 9.49 41.99 -0.23
CA ARG A 59 10.18 43.28 -0.08
C ARG A 59 11.00 43.72 -1.30
N GLY A 60 11.00 42.95 -2.39
CA GLY A 60 11.74 43.27 -3.62
C GLY A 60 13.26 43.04 -3.54
N ARG A 61 13.74 42.30 -2.55
CA ARG A 61 15.16 41.93 -2.34
C ARG A 61 15.42 40.45 -2.66
N ALA A 62 14.80 39.97 -3.74
CA ALA A 62 14.66 38.53 -4.02
C ALA A 62 15.98 37.82 -4.30
N LEU A 63 16.94 38.44 -5.00
CA LEU A 63 18.08 37.73 -5.60
C LEU A 63 18.90 36.94 -4.57
N ARG A 64 19.39 37.59 -3.50
CA ARG A 64 20.21 36.91 -2.48
C ARG A 64 19.44 35.83 -1.72
N GLY A 65 18.19 36.13 -1.32
CA GLY A 65 17.35 35.17 -0.60
C GLY A 65 17.06 33.94 -1.44
N LEU A 66 16.67 34.14 -2.71
CA LEU A 66 16.36 33.07 -3.64
C LEU A 66 17.59 32.24 -3.97
N SER A 67 18.75 32.86 -4.23
CA SER A 67 20.00 32.12 -4.48
C SER A 67 20.39 31.22 -3.31
N THR A 68 20.37 31.74 -2.08
CA THR A 68 20.68 30.93 -0.88
C THR A 68 19.68 29.81 -0.66
N PHE A 69 18.38 30.09 -0.80
CA PHE A 69 17.33 29.09 -0.66
C PHE A 69 17.45 27.99 -1.74
N CYS A 70 17.65 28.36 -3.00
CA CYS A 70 17.82 27.41 -4.09
C CYS A 70 19.06 26.52 -3.90
N LEU A 71 20.18 27.07 -3.42
CA LEU A 71 21.37 26.27 -3.10
C LEU A 71 21.10 25.29 -1.95
N ALA A 72 20.46 25.74 -0.87
CA ALA A 72 20.09 24.88 0.25
C ALA A 72 19.10 23.78 -0.17
N LEU A 73 18.10 24.14 -0.97
CA LEU A 73 17.13 23.20 -1.52
C LEU A 73 17.79 22.20 -2.48
N ALA A 74 18.71 22.62 -3.32
CA ALA A 74 19.45 21.72 -4.23
C ALA A 74 20.29 20.71 -3.44
N ALA A 75 21.01 21.17 -2.41
CA ALA A 75 21.76 20.29 -1.52
C ALA A 75 20.84 19.29 -0.79
N LEU A 76 19.67 19.76 -0.34
CA LEU A 76 18.67 18.92 0.32
C LEU A 76 18.07 17.88 -0.63
N ILE A 77 17.72 18.27 -1.86
CA ILE A 77 17.21 17.35 -2.88
C ILE A 77 18.26 16.30 -3.22
N TRP A 78 19.52 16.70 -3.38
CA TRP A 78 20.62 15.77 -3.67
C TRP A 78 20.79 14.75 -2.54
N TRP A 79 20.87 15.20 -1.28
CA TRP A 79 20.93 14.32 -0.11
C TRP A 79 19.69 13.42 0.00
N TRP A 80 18.49 13.98 -0.15
CA TRP A 80 17.26 13.20 -0.04
C TRP A 80 17.18 12.13 -1.12
N SER A 81 17.65 12.44 -2.33
CA SER A 81 17.68 11.50 -3.46
C SER A 81 18.71 10.38 -3.27
N SER A 82 19.81 10.63 -2.55
CA SER A 82 20.83 9.61 -2.26
C SER A 82 20.44 8.61 -1.17
N LEU A 83 19.34 8.85 -0.44
CA LEU A 83 18.82 7.90 0.56
C LEU A 83 18.36 6.59 -0.09
N THR A 84 19.07 5.51 0.21
CA THR A 84 18.77 4.15 -0.25
C THR A 84 17.95 3.38 0.80
N PRO A 85 16.94 2.61 0.36
CA PRO A 85 16.18 1.74 1.26
C PRO A 85 17.11 0.64 1.80
N PRO A 86 17.14 0.40 3.12
CA PRO A 86 17.98 -0.64 3.70
C PRO A 86 17.50 -2.03 3.26
N ALA A 87 18.44 -2.89 2.86
CA ALA A 87 18.16 -4.32 2.61
C ALA A 87 18.00 -5.09 3.92
N GLU A 88 18.85 -4.77 4.90
CA GLU A 88 18.87 -5.37 6.23
C GLU A 88 18.60 -4.30 7.29
N ALA A 89 17.72 -4.62 8.22
CA ALA A 89 17.47 -3.84 9.43
C ALA A 89 16.88 -4.76 10.51
N HIS A 90 16.73 -4.25 11.72
CA HIS A 90 16.01 -4.95 12.78
C HIS A 90 14.49 -4.86 12.54
N TRP A 91 14.02 -5.62 11.54
CA TRP A 91 12.63 -5.64 11.10
C TRP A 91 11.70 -6.21 12.17
N SER A 92 10.48 -5.69 12.24
CA SER A 92 9.42 -6.29 13.07
C SER A 92 9.13 -7.72 12.61
N PRO A 93 8.94 -8.70 13.52
CA PRO A 93 8.93 -10.12 13.14
C PRO A 93 7.85 -10.51 12.11
N ASP A 94 6.72 -9.80 12.08
CA ASP A 94 5.59 -10.02 11.15
C ASP A 94 5.82 -9.53 9.72
N VAL A 95 6.86 -8.72 9.51
CA VAL A 95 7.30 -8.19 8.21
C VAL A 95 8.80 -8.39 7.99
N ALA A 96 9.40 -9.32 8.74
CA ALA A 96 10.84 -9.54 8.72
C ALA A 96 11.32 -10.18 7.41
N ARG A 97 10.48 -10.98 6.76
CA ARG A 97 10.81 -11.71 5.54
C ARG A 97 10.04 -11.17 4.34
N GLN A 98 10.71 -11.20 3.19
CA GLN A 98 10.13 -10.84 1.89
C GLN A 98 9.84 -12.14 1.16
N VAL A 99 8.58 -12.39 0.80
CA VAL A 99 8.23 -13.57 0.00
C VAL A 99 8.98 -13.56 -1.32
N THR A 100 9.43 -14.72 -1.77
CA THR A 100 9.97 -14.94 -3.12
C THR A 100 9.27 -16.13 -3.76
N GLY A 101 9.34 -16.23 -5.08
CA GLY A 101 8.68 -17.32 -5.80
C GLY A 101 9.43 -17.77 -7.04
N THR A 102 9.31 -19.05 -7.34
CA THR A 102 9.82 -19.66 -8.58
C THR A 102 8.70 -20.44 -9.25
N ARG A 103 8.70 -20.48 -10.58
CA ARG A 103 7.72 -21.21 -11.36
C ARG A 103 8.43 -22.25 -12.22
N ASP A 104 7.98 -23.49 -12.13
CA ASP A 104 8.37 -24.60 -13.00
C ASP A 104 7.13 -25.19 -13.67
N GLY A 105 6.96 -24.92 -14.97
CA GLY A 105 5.71 -25.19 -15.68
C GLY A 105 4.52 -24.48 -15.04
N ASP A 106 3.55 -25.26 -14.58
CA ASP A 106 2.35 -24.78 -13.88
C ASP A 106 2.50 -24.80 -12.36
N ILE A 107 3.63 -25.26 -11.82
CA ILE A 107 3.86 -25.27 -10.38
C ILE A 107 4.55 -23.98 -9.94
N LEU A 108 3.85 -23.19 -9.12
CA LEU A 108 4.39 -22.03 -8.43
C LEU A 108 4.83 -22.44 -7.03
N THR A 109 6.11 -22.30 -6.70
CA THR A 109 6.65 -22.47 -5.35
C THR A 109 6.99 -21.12 -4.74
N LEU A 110 6.36 -20.78 -3.62
CA LEU A 110 6.62 -19.59 -2.82
C LEU A 110 7.41 -19.94 -1.57
N THR A 111 8.43 -19.14 -1.26
CA THR A 111 9.23 -19.23 -0.04
C THR A 111 8.95 -18.02 0.84
N ASP A 112 8.94 -18.23 2.16
CA ASP A 112 8.58 -17.24 3.17
C ASP A 112 7.11 -16.79 3.08
N VAL A 113 6.22 -17.74 2.86
CA VAL A 113 4.78 -17.55 3.03
C VAL A 113 4.47 -17.44 4.53
N ARG A 114 3.76 -16.37 4.92
CA ARG A 114 3.41 -16.12 6.33
C ARG A 114 2.16 -16.92 6.73
N ASN A 115 2.24 -17.61 7.87
CA ASN A 115 1.11 -18.35 8.42
C ASN A 115 1.08 -18.23 9.95
N PHE A 116 1.11 -16.99 10.43
CA PHE A 116 1.23 -16.68 11.85
C PHE A 116 -0.10 -16.92 12.57
N ASP A 117 -0.02 -17.47 13.78
CA ASP A 117 -1.16 -17.63 14.67
C ASP A 117 -1.20 -16.44 15.65
N TRP A 118 -2.20 -15.56 15.51
CA TRP A 118 -2.31 -14.32 16.28
C TRP A 118 -3.24 -14.48 17.49
N SER A 119 -2.72 -14.17 18.68
CA SER A 119 -3.52 -14.11 19.92
C SER A 119 -4.03 -12.70 20.21
N THR A 120 -3.23 -11.69 19.86
CA THR A 120 -3.56 -10.27 19.97
C THR A 120 -2.96 -9.52 18.76
N PRO A 121 -3.21 -8.21 18.57
CA PRO A 121 -2.57 -7.44 17.50
C PRO A 121 -1.04 -7.47 17.49
N THR A 122 -0.42 -7.79 18.63
CA THR A 122 1.04 -7.74 18.83
C THR A 122 1.65 -9.05 19.30
N GLU A 123 0.84 -10.02 19.72
CA GLU A 123 1.30 -11.33 20.20
C GLU A 123 0.87 -12.42 19.22
N PHE A 124 1.86 -13.17 18.73
CA PHE A 124 1.66 -14.20 17.72
C PHE A 124 2.74 -15.28 17.80
N THR A 125 2.44 -16.45 17.25
CA THR A 125 3.42 -17.51 17.00
C THR A 125 3.88 -17.44 15.55
N PRO A 126 5.16 -17.08 15.28
CA PRO A 126 5.67 -16.97 13.92
C PRO A 126 5.75 -18.34 13.23
N ARG A 127 5.28 -18.40 11.98
CA ARG A 127 5.44 -19.55 11.09
C ARG A 127 5.64 -19.04 9.66
N TRP A 128 6.79 -19.38 9.09
CA TRP A 128 7.15 -19.07 7.70
C TRP A 128 7.28 -20.39 6.94
N GLU A 129 6.61 -20.49 5.81
CA GLU A 129 6.46 -21.75 5.07
C GLU A 129 6.97 -21.62 3.64
N THR A 130 7.31 -22.78 3.07
CA THR A 130 7.43 -22.92 1.62
C THR A 130 6.19 -23.67 1.14
N ARG A 131 5.44 -23.09 0.20
CA ARG A 131 4.20 -23.67 -0.33
C ARG A 131 4.28 -23.76 -1.85
N SER A 132 3.69 -24.81 -2.42
CA SER A 132 3.57 -24.98 -3.87
C SER A 132 2.10 -24.98 -4.27
N TYR A 133 1.79 -24.36 -5.40
CA TYR A 133 0.45 -24.24 -5.95
C TYR A 133 0.47 -24.63 -7.42
N ASP A 134 -0.54 -25.38 -7.86
CA ASP A 134 -0.77 -25.67 -9.27
C ASP A 134 -1.59 -24.53 -9.89
N LEU A 135 -0.97 -23.76 -10.78
CA LEU A 135 -1.58 -22.62 -11.47
C LEU A 135 -2.73 -23.03 -12.40
N SER A 136 -2.79 -24.30 -12.82
CA SER A 136 -3.92 -24.82 -13.60
C SER A 136 -5.19 -24.91 -12.76
N GLN A 137 -5.06 -25.03 -11.43
CA GLN A 137 -6.16 -25.11 -10.47
C GLN A 137 -6.61 -23.74 -9.94
N LEU A 138 -6.01 -22.63 -10.40
CA LEU A 138 -6.42 -21.29 -9.98
C LEU A 138 -7.83 -20.98 -10.51
N ASN A 139 -8.79 -20.72 -9.62
CA ASN A 139 -10.20 -20.61 -9.98
C ASN A 139 -10.90 -19.34 -9.47
N SER A 140 -10.26 -18.54 -8.61
CA SER A 140 -10.90 -17.34 -8.07
C SER A 140 -9.90 -16.28 -7.64
N VAL A 141 -10.34 -15.03 -7.71
CA VAL A 141 -9.66 -13.87 -7.15
C VAL A 141 -10.63 -13.13 -6.24
N ASP A 142 -10.16 -12.80 -5.05
CA ASP A 142 -10.93 -12.15 -4.02
C ASP A 142 -10.23 -10.87 -3.56
N LEU A 143 -11.01 -9.81 -3.37
CA LEU A 143 -10.56 -8.53 -2.85
C LEU A 143 -11.07 -8.37 -1.42
N PHE A 144 -10.15 -8.25 -0.47
CA PHE A 144 -10.46 -7.85 0.90
C PHE A 144 -10.11 -6.37 1.10
N MET A 145 -11.06 -5.65 1.69
CA MET A 145 -10.91 -4.26 2.11
C MET A 145 -11.06 -4.20 3.62
N SER A 146 -9.98 -3.86 4.33
CA SER A 146 -9.99 -3.73 5.79
C SER A 146 -10.01 -2.27 6.23
N TYR A 147 -10.98 -1.87 7.04
CA TYR A 147 -11.20 -0.49 7.49
C TYR A 147 -10.94 -0.36 8.99
N TRP A 148 -10.12 0.63 9.38
CA TRP A 148 -9.85 0.97 10.79
C TRP A 148 -9.87 2.47 11.09
N ALA A 149 -9.86 3.33 10.06
CA ALA A 149 -9.71 4.78 10.21
C ALA A 149 -10.69 5.56 9.31
N GLY A 150 -11.96 5.16 9.33
CA GLY A 150 -13.01 5.78 8.52
C GLY A 150 -13.22 5.09 7.16
N PRO A 151 -14.20 5.54 6.38
CA PRO A 151 -14.58 4.92 5.12
C PRO A 151 -13.65 5.25 3.93
N GLU A 152 -12.83 6.30 4.02
CA GLU A 152 -12.03 6.80 2.90
C GLU A 152 -10.71 6.04 2.69
N MET A 153 -10.23 5.35 3.72
CA MET A 153 -8.97 4.63 3.71
C MET A 153 -9.14 3.21 4.21
N ALA A 154 -8.66 2.26 3.42
CA ALA A 154 -8.69 0.85 3.74
C ALA A 154 -7.35 0.18 3.42
N HIS A 155 -7.17 -1.03 3.91
CA HIS A 155 -6.04 -1.87 3.56
C HIS A 155 -6.52 -2.95 2.60
N MET A 156 -5.97 -2.89 1.39
CA MET A 156 -6.29 -3.80 0.30
C MET A 156 -5.47 -5.08 0.43
N VAL A 157 -6.13 -6.23 0.36
CA VAL A 157 -5.50 -7.56 0.24
C VAL A 157 -6.16 -8.30 -0.91
N VAL A 158 -5.36 -8.91 -1.79
CA VAL A 158 -5.87 -9.72 -2.90
C VAL A 158 -5.57 -11.18 -2.61
N SER A 159 -6.56 -12.05 -2.70
CA SER A 159 -6.40 -13.49 -2.47
C SER A 159 -6.71 -14.28 -3.71
N PHE A 160 -5.91 -15.30 -3.96
CA PHE A 160 -6.03 -16.21 -5.08
C PHE A 160 -6.49 -17.56 -4.54
N GLY A 161 -7.64 -18.03 -5.02
CA GLY A 161 -8.21 -19.32 -4.66
C GLY A 161 -7.93 -20.38 -5.71
N PHE A 162 -7.60 -21.57 -5.25
CA PHE A 162 -7.36 -22.75 -6.04
C PHE A 162 -8.48 -23.77 -5.84
N GLU A 163 -8.53 -24.79 -6.69
CA GLU A 163 -9.32 -25.99 -6.43
C GLU A 163 -8.97 -26.59 -5.06
N GLU A 164 -9.90 -27.39 -4.52
CA GLU A 164 -9.77 -28.00 -3.17
C GLU A 164 -9.71 -27.00 -2.00
N GLY A 165 -9.95 -25.71 -2.25
CA GLY A 165 -10.14 -24.69 -1.21
C GLY A 165 -8.86 -24.06 -0.67
N ALA A 166 -7.72 -24.29 -1.32
CA ALA A 166 -6.49 -23.58 -0.97
C ALA A 166 -6.56 -22.11 -1.39
N HIS A 167 -6.07 -21.21 -0.54
CA HIS A 167 -6.01 -19.78 -0.81
C HIS A 167 -4.64 -19.19 -0.45
N ILE A 168 -4.18 -18.22 -1.23
CA ILE A 168 -2.99 -17.42 -0.94
C ILE A 168 -3.31 -15.94 -1.04
N ALA A 169 -3.25 -15.26 0.09
CA ALA A 169 -3.53 -13.83 0.20
C ALA A 169 -2.24 -13.01 0.12
N TRP A 170 -2.29 -11.95 -0.66
CA TRP A 170 -1.18 -11.04 -0.92
C TRP A 170 -1.48 -9.67 -0.39
N SER A 171 -0.56 -9.19 0.45
CA SER A 171 -0.64 -7.89 1.10
C SER A 171 0.63 -7.10 0.82
N VAL A 172 0.46 -5.87 0.36
CA VAL A 172 1.55 -4.90 0.22
C VAL A 172 1.60 -4.09 1.52
N GLU A 173 2.67 -4.26 2.28
CA GLU A 173 2.76 -3.78 3.65
C GLU A 173 3.93 -2.81 3.81
N VAL A 174 3.87 -2.07 4.92
CA VAL A 174 5.01 -1.33 5.43
C VAL A 174 5.98 -2.29 6.12
N ARG A 175 7.19 -2.40 5.58
CA ARG A 175 8.30 -3.09 6.22
C ARG A 175 8.95 -2.18 7.25
N ARG A 176 8.43 -2.26 8.47
CA ARG A 176 8.84 -1.44 9.61
C ARG A 176 9.88 -2.13 10.48
N GLN A 177 10.74 -1.35 11.10
CA GLN A 177 11.65 -1.83 12.15
C GLN A 177 10.88 -2.04 13.47
N VAL A 178 11.48 -2.80 14.39
CA VAL A 178 10.94 -3.02 15.74
C VAL A 178 10.68 -1.67 16.43
N GLY A 179 9.48 -1.51 17.01
CA GLY A 179 9.02 -0.25 17.61
C GLY A 179 8.55 0.81 16.60
N GLY A 180 8.74 0.57 15.30
CA GLY A 180 8.19 1.38 14.21
C GLY A 180 6.74 1.02 13.88
N GLY A 181 6.09 1.91 13.13
CA GLY A 181 4.70 1.80 12.71
C GLY A 181 4.47 2.42 11.33
N PHE A 182 3.26 2.21 10.80
CA PHE A 182 2.77 2.95 9.64
C PHE A 182 2.49 4.41 10.01
N SER A 183 2.85 5.34 9.12
CA SER A 183 2.45 6.74 9.24
C SER A 183 2.22 7.33 7.85
N PRO A 184 0.98 7.76 7.52
CA PRO A 184 0.68 8.35 6.21
C PRO A 184 1.58 9.53 5.83
N ILE A 185 2.07 10.28 6.82
CA ILE A 185 2.93 11.43 6.59
C ILE A 185 4.40 11.01 6.59
N ALA A 186 4.87 10.25 7.59
CA ALA A 186 6.28 9.88 7.67
C ALA A 186 6.70 9.03 6.46
N ASP A 187 5.80 8.18 5.98
CA ASP A 187 6.08 7.30 4.84
C ASP A 187 6.11 8.04 3.49
N LEU A 188 5.64 9.28 3.39
CA LEU A 188 5.94 10.15 2.24
C LEU A 188 7.44 10.52 2.17
N PHE A 189 8.12 10.47 3.31
CA PHE A 189 9.49 10.92 3.46
C PHE A 189 10.45 9.75 3.67
N LYS A 190 10.26 8.61 2.99
CA LYS A 190 11.20 7.47 3.01
C LYS A 190 11.42 6.89 4.41
N THR A 191 10.41 6.87 5.27
CA THR A 191 10.57 6.37 6.66
C THR A 191 10.71 4.85 6.68
N ASN A 192 9.76 4.14 6.07
CA ASN A 192 9.77 2.69 5.99
C ASN A 192 9.96 2.19 4.54
N THR A 193 10.42 0.95 4.42
CA THR A 193 10.52 0.25 3.13
C THR A 193 9.24 -0.53 2.82
N LEU A 194 9.05 -0.91 1.57
CA LEU A 194 7.96 -1.77 1.11
C LEU A 194 8.28 -3.24 1.41
N VAL A 195 7.26 -4.05 1.69
CA VAL A 195 7.35 -5.52 1.66
C VAL A 195 6.07 -6.09 1.05
N LEU A 196 6.22 -7.15 0.25
CA LEU A 196 5.09 -7.98 -0.17
C LEU A 196 5.03 -9.20 0.74
N ILE A 197 3.87 -9.44 1.33
CA ILE A 197 3.58 -10.60 2.16
C ILE A 197 2.58 -11.47 1.40
N ALA A 198 2.98 -12.68 1.04
CA ALA A 198 2.05 -13.76 0.73
C ALA A 198 1.76 -14.51 2.03
N ALA A 199 0.50 -14.78 2.33
CA ALA A 199 0.08 -15.36 3.59
C ALA A 199 -1.17 -16.21 3.46
N ASP A 200 -1.33 -17.12 4.42
CA ASP A 200 -2.60 -17.78 4.67
C ASP A 200 -3.69 -16.76 5.03
N GLU A 201 -4.93 -16.96 4.59
CA GLU A 201 -6.03 -16.04 4.94
C GLU A 201 -6.29 -16.01 6.45
N ARG A 202 -6.08 -17.13 7.14
CA ARG A 202 -6.18 -17.22 8.61
C ARG A 202 -5.20 -16.30 9.32
N ASP A 203 -4.05 -16.06 8.72
CA ASP A 203 -3.07 -15.09 9.21
C ASP A 203 -3.50 -13.67 8.83
N VAL A 204 -3.47 -13.35 7.53
CA VAL A 204 -3.51 -11.94 7.10
C VAL A 204 -4.91 -11.33 7.15
N VAL A 205 -5.96 -12.11 6.93
CA VAL A 205 -7.36 -11.66 7.05
C VAL A 205 -7.87 -11.95 8.47
N GLY A 206 -7.58 -13.14 9.01
CA GLY A 206 -7.99 -13.55 10.35
C GLY A 206 -7.48 -12.63 11.46
N THR A 207 -6.22 -12.17 11.39
CA THR A 207 -5.71 -11.18 12.37
C THR A 207 -6.52 -9.88 12.35
N ARG A 208 -6.98 -9.44 11.19
CA ARG A 208 -7.72 -8.18 11.02
C ARG A 208 -9.14 -8.31 11.58
N THR A 209 -9.84 -9.39 11.28
CA THR A 209 -11.17 -9.64 11.82
C THR A 209 -11.16 -9.93 13.32
N ASN A 210 -10.27 -10.80 13.80
CA ASN A 210 -10.36 -11.39 15.14
C ASN A 210 -9.44 -10.70 16.17
N ALA A 211 -8.16 -10.52 15.84
CA ALA A 211 -7.19 -9.97 16.79
C ALA A 211 -7.28 -8.43 16.87
N ARG A 212 -7.50 -7.76 15.73
CA ARG A 212 -7.52 -6.29 15.62
C ARG A 212 -8.92 -5.69 15.64
N GLY A 213 -9.95 -6.47 15.29
CA GLY A 213 -11.34 -6.01 15.26
C GLY A 213 -11.62 -4.97 14.15
N GLU A 214 -10.89 -5.05 13.04
CA GLU A 214 -11.10 -4.21 11.86
C GLU A 214 -12.43 -4.58 11.16
N ASP A 215 -13.07 -3.63 10.47
CA ASP A 215 -14.20 -3.93 9.58
C ASP A 215 -13.64 -4.46 8.25
N VAL A 216 -13.78 -5.76 8.02
CA VAL A 216 -13.25 -6.43 6.84
C VAL A 216 -14.42 -6.78 5.91
N GLN A 217 -14.28 -6.36 4.67
CA GLN A 217 -15.23 -6.59 3.60
C GLN A 217 -14.58 -7.40 2.49
N LEU A 218 -15.24 -8.47 2.04
CA LEU A 218 -14.81 -9.36 0.98
C LEU A 218 -15.67 -9.13 -0.28
N PHE A 219 -15.00 -8.97 -1.41
CA PHE A 219 -15.59 -8.85 -2.74
C PHE A 219 -15.00 -9.94 -3.65
N ARG A 220 -15.87 -10.71 -4.29
CA ARG A 220 -15.50 -11.76 -5.24
C ARG A 220 -15.29 -11.10 -6.62
N ILE A 221 -14.11 -11.24 -7.21
CA ILE A 221 -13.75 -10.56 -8.46
C ILE A 221 -14.12 -11.45 -9.65
N ASP A 222 -14.83 -10.86 -10.61
CA ASP A 222 -15.13 -11.46 -11.90
C ASP A 222 -13.91 -11.29 -12.83
N THR A 223 -13.21 -12.40 -13.05
CA THR A 223 -12.00 -12.43 -13.89
C THR A 223 -11.86 -13.83 -14.48
N ASP A 224 -11.37 -13.89 -15.71
CA ASP A 224 -11.01 -15.16 -16.33
C ASP A 224 -9.73 -15.76 -15.69
N PRO A 225 -9.52 -17.08 -15.78
CA PRO A 225 -8.36 -17.74 -15.19
C PRO A 225 -7.00 -17.26 -15.74
N ASP A 226 -6.91 -16.83 -16.99
CA ASP A 226 -5.65 -16.35 -17.57
C ASP A 226 -5.26 -15.00 -16.98
N THR A 227 -6.21 -14.08 -16.84
CA THR A 227 -6.02 -12.79 -16.17
C THR A 227 -5.67 -12.98 -14.70
N ALA A 228 -6.34 -13.91 -14.00
CA ALA A 228 -6.02 -14.23 -12.60
C ALA A 228 -4.59 -14.77 -12.45
N ARG A 229 -4.17 -15.71 -13.31
CA ARG A 229 -2.80 -16.25 -13.35
C ARG A 229 -1.79 -15.14 -13.63
N ALA A 230 -2.06 -14.29 -14.63
CA ALA A 230 -1.17 -13.18 -14.97
C ALA A 230 -0.97 -12.23 -13.78
N LEU A 231 -2.05 -11.91 -13.04
CA LEU A 231 -1.96 -11.05 -11.85
C LEU A 231 -1.14 -11.71 -10.73
N LEU A 232 -1.36 -12.99 -10.44
CA LEU A 232 -0.55 -13.72 -9.46
C LEU A 232 0.94 -13.71 -9.85
N MET A 233 1.25 -13.90 -11.13
CA MET A 233 2.64 -13.84 -11.61
C MET A 233 3.25 -12.44 -11.48
N GLN A 234 2.46 -11.37 -11.64
CA GLN A 234 2.93 -10.00 -11.36
C GLN A 234 3.27 -9.78 -9.89
N TYR A 235 2.50 -10.36 -8.96
CA TYR A 235 2.85 -10.35 -7.53
C TYR A 235 4.19 -11.06 -7.28
N VAL A 236 4.40 -12.23 -7.88
CA VAL A 236 5.64 -13.01 -7.74
C VAL A 236 6.83 -12.23 -8.30
N GLU A 237 6.70 -11.65 -9.49
CA GLU A 237 7.78 -10.86 -10.10
C GLU A 237 8.12 -9.63 -9.24
N ALA A 238 7.11 -8.90 -8.77
CA ALA A 238 7.31 -7.74 -7.90
C ALA A 238 7.97 -8.14 -6.57
N ALA A 239 7.57 -9.27 -5.98
CA ALA A 239 8.15 -9.77 -4.74
C ALA A 239 9.61 -10.18 -4.90
N ASN A 240 9.95 -10.88 -5.98
CA ASN A 240 11.33 -11.23 -6.33
C ASN A 240 12.18 -9.97 -6.60
N ARG A 241 11.63 -8.99 -7.32
CA ARG A 241 12.31 -7.71 -7.58
C ARG A 241 12.57 -6.95 -6.29
N LEU A 242 11.60 -6.91 -5.39
CA LEU A 242 11.70 -6.23 -4.10
C LEU A 242 12.71 -6.93 -3.16
N ALA A 243 12.80 -8.27 -3.24
CA ALA A 243 13.82 -9.04 -2.53
C ALA A 243 15.25 -8.70 -3.02
N ALA A 244 15.43 -8.54 -4.33
CA ALA A 244 16.72 -8.18 -4.92
C ALA A 244 17.07 -6.69 -4.76
N GLN A 245 16.07 -5.82 -4.85
CA GLN A 245 16.21 -4.37 -4.79
C GLN A 245 15.11 -3.77 -3.91
N PRO A 246 15.40 -3.52 -2.62
CA PRO A 246 14.46 -2.89 -1.71
C PRO A 246 13.95 -1.56 -2.27
N GLN A 247 12.71 -1.21 -1.93
CA GLN A 247 12.09 0.04 -2.31
C GLN A 247 11.51 0.75 -1.09
N TRP A 248 11.45 2.07 -1.13
CA TRP A 248 10.75 2.85 -0.11
C TRP A 248 9.25 2.65 -0.25
N TYR A 249 8.55 2.44 0.87
CA TYR A 249 7.10 2.60 0.88
C TYR A 249 6.80 4.09 0.71
N ASN A 250 5.74 4.42 -0.02
CA ASN A 250 5.26 5.80 -0.14
C ASN A 250 3.73 5.84 -0.14
N SER A 251 3.15 6.57 0.81
CA SER A 251 1.70 6.62 1.03
C SER A 251 0.89 7.12 -0.18
N LEU A 252 1.50 7.81 -1.15
CA LEU A 252 0.82 8.26 -2.37
C LEU A 252 1.17 7.44 -3.61
N THR A 253 2.38 6.91 -3.71
CA THR A 253 2.93 6.38 -4.98
C THR A 253 3.34 4.92 -4.93
N SER A 254 3.52 4.34 -3.74
CA SER A 254 3.96 2.94 -3.57
C SER A 254 3.36 2.41 -2.28
N ASN A 255 2.08 2.07 -2.36
CA ASN A 255 1.24 1.62 -1.26
C ASN A 255 0.39 0.40 -1.68
N CYS A 256 -0.51 -0.06 -0.79
CA CYS A 256 -1.32 -1.25 -1.02
C CYS A 256 -2.28 -1.18 -2.21
N THR A 257 -2.56 0.01 -2.73
CA THR A 257 -3.43 0.19 -3.89
C THR A 257 -2.63 0.47 -5.16
N THR A 258 -1.70 1.42 -5.11
CA THR A 258 -0.94 1.86 -6.29
C THR A 258 -0.02 0.77 -6.84
N VAL A 259 0.55 -0.08 -5.98
CA VAL A 259 1.35 -1.24 -6.41
C VAL A 259 0.46 -2.23 -7.17
N VAL A 260 -0.70 -2.58 -6.62
CA VAL A 260 -1.64 -3.53 -7.23
C VAL A 260 -2.22 -2.98 -8.54
N MET A 261 -2.63 -1.71 -8.56
CA MET A 261 -3.11 -1.05 -9.77
C MET A 261 -2.04 -0.99 -10.87
N THR A 262 -0.77 -0.84 -10.50
CA THR A 262 0.34 -0.91 -11.46
C THR A 262 0.44 -2.31 -12.07
N MET A 263 0.28 -3.37 -11.27
CA MET A 263 0.25 -4.75 -11.77
C MET A 263 -0.94 -4.98 -12.72
N ILE A 264 -2.15 -4.60 -12.32
CA ILE A 264 -3.36 -4.78 -13.13
C ILE A 264 -3.22 -4.07 -14.49
N ARG A 265 -2.68 -2.84 -14.52
CA ARG A 265 -2.43 -2.07 -15.76
C ARG A 265 -1.45 -2.71 -16.73
N THR A 266 -0.63 -3.66 -16.30
CA THR A 266 0.24 -4.42 -17.22
C THR A 266 -0.50 -5.56 -17.93
N ILE A 267 -1.70 -5.92 -17.44
CA ILE A 267 -2.49 -7.06 -17.90
C ILE A 267 -3.72 -6.57 -18.65
N VAL A 268 -4.41 -5.56 -18.11
CA VAL A 268 -5.66 -5.01 -18.64
C VAL A 268 -5.40 -3.64 -19.27
N GLN A 269 -5.81 -3.45 -20.53
CA GLN A 269 -5.47 -2.27 -21.33
C GLN A 269 -6.24 -0.98 -20.92
N ASP A 270 -7.39 -1.11 -20.25
CA ASP A 270 -8.32 0.00 -20.01
C ASP A 270 -8.60 0.28 -18.52
N VAL A 271 -7.56 0.49 -17.71
CA VAL A 271 -7.72 0.88 -16.29
C VAL A 271 -7.55 2.40 -16.14
N PRO A 272 -8.64 3.21 -16.14
CA PRO A 272 -8.55 4.66 -16.10
C PRO A 272 -7.84 5.19 -14.85
N LEU A 273 -7.36 6.43 -14.95
CA LEU A 273 -6.95 7.17 -13.76
C LEU A 273 -8.20 7.53 -12.96
N ASP A 274 -8.26 7.07 -11.71
CA ASP A 274 -9.41 7.30 -10.83
C ASP A 274 -8.94 7.82 -9.46
N TRP A 275 -9.63 8.82 -8.93
CA TRP A 275 -9.31 9.42 -7.62
C TRP A 275 -9.48 8.42 -6.47
N ARG A 276 -10.33 7.39 -6.66
CA ARG A 276 -10.54 6.29 -5.70
C ARG A 276 -9.31 5.43 -5.51
N VAL A 277 -8.29 5.53 -6.37
CA VAL A 277 -6.97 4.93 -6.12
C VAL A 277 -6.25 5.62 -4.96
N LEU A 278 -6.46 6.93 -4.78
CA LEU A 278 -5.93 7.70 -3.65
C LEU A 278 -6.81 7.57 -2.41
N ALA A 279 -8.13 7.60 -2.58
CA ALA A 279 -9.12 7.35 -1.53
C ALA A 279 -9.58 5.90 -1.60
N ASN A 280 -8.67 4.99 -1.30
CA ASN A 280 -8.80 3.57 -1.61
C ASN A 280 -9.91 2.84 -0.83
N GLY A 281 -10.52 3.46 0.18
CA GLY A 281 -11.74 2.95 0.79
C GLY A 281 -12.92 2.82 -0.19
N TYR A 282 -12.87 3.53 -1.32
CA TYR A 282 -13.87 3.50 -2.40
C TYR A 282 -13.51 2.58 -3.58
N LEU A 283 -12.50 1.71 -3.42
CA LEU A 283 -12.16 0.72 -4.45
C LEU A 283 -13.31 -0.24 -4.79
N PRO A 284 -14.18 -0.67 -3.86
CA PRO A 284 -15.32 -1.50 -4.22
C PRO A 284 -16.27 -0.83 -5.22
N GLU A 285 -16.53 0.47 -5.08
CA GLU A 285 -17.33 1.23 -6.04
C GLU A 285 -16.61 1.34 -7.39
N TYR A 286 -15.29 1.51 -7.37
CA TYR A 286 -14.51 1.50 -8.62
C TYR A 286 -14.59 0.14 -9.32
N ALA A 287 -14.40 -0.95 -8.58
CA ALA A 287 -14.49 -2.31 -9.12
C ALA A 287 -15.90 -2.62 -9.65
N HIS A 288 -16.96 -2.13 -8.99
CA HIS A 288 -18.33 -2.22 -9.48
C HIS A 288 -18.54 -1.46 -10.79
N ASP A 289 -18.06 -0.21 -10.88
CA ASP A 289 -18.14 0.59 -12.11
C ASP A 289 -17.38 -0.05 -13.27
N GLN A 290 -16.30 -0.78 -12.99
CA GLN A 290 -15.55 -1.55 -14.00
C GLN A 290 -16.24 -2.87 -14.38
N GLY A 291 -17.35 -3.22 -13.74
CA GLY A 291 -18.08 -4.46 -14.02
C GLY A 291 -17.39 -5.74 -13.57
N VAL A 292 -16.40 -5.65 -12.67
CA VAL A 292 -15.62 -6.81 -12.20
C VAL A 292 -16.14 -7.40 -10.88
N LEU A 293 -17.34 -7.02 -10.45
CA LEU A 293 -18.01 -7.56 -9.26
C LEU A 293 -19.32 -8.24 -9.67
N ALA A 294 -19.89 -9.05 -8.76
CA ALA A 294 -21.13 -9.79 -9.02
C ALA A 294 -22.25 -8.87 -9.55
N ALA A 295 -22.73 -9.18 -10.76
CA ALA A 295 -23.80 -8.45 -11.41
C ALA A 295 -25.13 -8.56 -10.65
N GLY A 296 -26.01 -7.56 -10.82
CA GLY A 296 -27.33 -7.53 -10.20
C GLY A 296 -27.37 -7.08 -8.74
N TYR A 297 -26.24 -6.67 -8.15
CA TYR A 297 -26.14 -6.10 -6.82
C TYR A 297 -25.70 -4.64 -6.88
N SER A 298 -26.23 -3.82 -5.98
CA SER A 298 -25.67 -2.50 -5.69
C SER A 298 -24.38 -2.61 -4.85
N THR A 299 -23.53 -1.59 -4.88
CA THR A 299 -22.32 -1.53 -4.05
C THR A 299 -22.64 -1.62 -2.55
N GLU A 300 -23.75 -1.02 -2.11
CA GLU A 300 -24.24 -1.13 -0.72
C GLU A 300 -24.58 -2.58 -0.35
N GLU A 301 -25.26 -3.32 -1.24
CA GLU A 301 -25.56 -4.74 -1.00
C GLU A 301 -24.31 -5.61 -1.00
N LEU A 302 -23.36 -5.34 -1.91
CA LEU A 302 -22.08 -6.03 -1.97
C LEU A 302 -21.29 -5.81 -0.67
N ARG A 303 -21.20 -4.57 -0.18
CA ARG A 303 -20.57 -4.24 1.11
C ARG A 303 -21.24 -4.97 2.27
N LYS A 304 -22.57 -4.92 2.33
CA LYS A 304 -23.35 -5.54 3.41
C LYS A 304 -23.18 -7.05 3.45
N ARG A 305 -23.26 -7.73 2.30
CA ARG A 305 -23.12 -9.18 2.21
C ARG A 305 -21.67 -9.64 2.32
N GLY A 306 -20.75 -8.80 1.85
CA GLY A 306 -19.31 -8.98 1.94
C GLY A 306 -18.71 -8.63 3.29
N SER A 307 -19.44 -8.04 4.25
CA SER A 307 -18.91 -7.81 5.59
C SER A 307 -18.72 -9.14 6.33
N ILE A 308 -17.46 -9.48 6.62
CA ILE A 308 -17.08 -10.79 7.16
C ILE A 308 -16.70 -10.76 8.64
N THR A 309 -16.39 -9.59 9.22
CA THR A 309 -15.84 -9.49 10.58
C THR A 309 -16.69 -10.19 11.63
N ALA A 310 -17.99 -9.91 11.69
CA ALA A 310 -18.88 -10.51 12.68
C ALA A 310 -18.93 -12.04 12.55
N ARG A 311 -18.91 -12.55 11.31
CA ARG A 311 -18.95 -14.00 11.02
C ARG A 311 -17.64 -14.68 11.42
N ALA A 312 -16.52 -14.08 11.04
CA ALA A 312 -15.17 -14.54 11.39
C ALA A 312 -14.95 -14.54 12.92
N GLN A 313 -15.48 -13.54 13.64
CA GLN A 313 -15.39 -13.49 15.10
C GLN A 313 -16.27 -14.54 15.78
N ALA A 314 -17.50 -14.75 15.29
CA ALA A 314 -18.44 -15.71 15.88
C ALA A 314 -17.91 -17.15 15.84
N GLN A 315 -17.15 -17.49 14.80
CA GLN A 315 -16.67 -18.85 14.55
C GLN A 315 -15.20 -19.05 14.92
N GLY A 316 -14.44 -17.94 15.00
CA GLY A 316 -13.00 -17.97 15.23
C GLY A 316 -12.21 -18.30 13.97
N ILE A 317 -10.88 -18.41 14.14
CA ILE A 317 -9.96 -18.78 13.07
C ILE A 317 -9.80 -20.31 13.09
N THR A 318 -10.54 -21.00 12.23
CA THR A 318 -10.55 -22.47 12.11
C THR A 318 -9.88 -22.91 10.79
N PRO A 319 -9.62 -24.22 10.58
CA PRO A 319 -9.11 -24.71 9.28
C PRO A 319 -10.00 -24.33 8.09
N ASP A 320 -11.32 -24.25 8.29
CA ASP A 320 -12.30 -23.91 7.25
C ASP A 320 -12.56 -22.40 7.12
N TYR A 321 -11.74 -21.55 7.76
CA TYR A 321 -11.92 -20.10 7.82
C TYR A 321 -12.16 -19.46 6.44
N SER A 322 -11.38 -19.87 5.43
CA SER A 322 -11.51 -19.35 4.05
C SER A 322 -12.88 -19.66 3.43
N ALA A 323 -13.41 -20.87 3.59
CA ALA A 323 -14.75 -21.19 3.10
C ALA A 323 -15.82 -20.39 3.87
N LEU A 324 -15.66 -20.31 5.19
CA LEU A 324 -16.60 -19.67 6.11
C LEU A 324 -16.80 -18.18 5.83
N ILE A 325 -15.72 -17.42 5.60
CA ILE A 325 -15.81 -15.99 5.29
C ILE A 325 -16.46 -15.71 3.92
N ARG A 326 -16.58 -16.73 3.05
CA ARG A 326 -17.24 -16.61 1.74
C ARG A 326 -18.73 -16.92 1.76
N GLU A 327 -19.26 -17.49 2.84
CA GLU A 327 -20.68 -17.84 2.94
C GLU A 327 -21.61 -16.64 2.70
N GLY A 328 -22.51 -16.74 1.71
CA GLY A 328 -23.47 -15.67 1.39
C GLY A 328 -22.88 -14.42 0.74
N VAL A 329 -21.57 -14.41 0.44
CA VAL A 329 -20.93 -13.35 -0.34
C VAL A 329 -21.28 -13.55 -1.82
N PRO A 330 -21.83 -12.53 -2.52
CA PRO A 330 -22.16 -12.64 -3.94
C PRO A 330 -20.93 -13.00 -4.77
N ALA A 331 -21.00 -14.12 -5.48
CA ALA A 331 -20.01 -14.52 -6.45
C ALA A 331 -20.44 -14.04 -7.86
N PRO A 332 -19.47 -13.71 -8.73
CA PRO A 332 -19.75 -13.53 -10.16
C PRO A 332 -20.46 -14.76 -10.72
N ALA A 333 -21.35 -14.55 -11.69
CA ALA A 333 -21.93 -15.66 -12.40
C ALA A 333 -20.80 -16.38 -13.17
N PRO A 334 -20.74 -17.72 -13.16
CA PRO A 334 -19.82 -18.42 -14.04
C PRO A 334 -20.14 -17.98 -15.48
N ASP A 335 -19.11 -17.56 -16.21
CA ASP A 335 -19.23 -17.16 -17.62
C ASP A 335 -19.99 -18.26 -18.36
N PRO A 336 -21.20 -18.00 -18.89
CA PRO A 336 -21.86 -18.93 -19.79
C PRO A 336 -21.04 -18.88 -21.08
N GLY A 337 -19.95 -19.65 -21.13
CA GLY A 337 -19.07 -19.69 -22.28
C GLY A 337 -19.85 -19.84 -23.60
N PRO A 338 -19.24 -19.46 -24.74
CA PRO A 338 -19.91 -19.38 -26.03
C PRO A 338 -20.61 -20.67 -26.48
#